data_AF-A0A550HM09-F1
#
_entry.id   AF-A0A550HM09-F1
#
_cell.length_a   1.000
_cell.length_b   1.000
_cell.length_c   1.000
_cell.angle_alpha   90.00
_cell.angle_beta   90.00
_cell.angle_gamma   90.00
#
_symmetry.space_group_name_H-M   'P 1'
#
loop_
_entity.id
_entity.type
_entity.pdbx_description
1 polymer ?
#
loop_
_entity_poly.entity_id
_entity_poly.type
_entity_poly.pdbx_seq_one_letter_code
_entity_poly.pdbx_strand_id
1 'polypeptide(L)' 'MKQKYRVHRVEVRMSRDQARFEQFLNDLEGEVVSVIPNVSPSWTFGGMGARVHYLWVIEKIN' A
#
# COMPACT_ATOMS: atom_id res chain seq x y z
N MET A 1 23.07 -2.34 -15.60
CA MET A 1 22.94 -2.72 -14.17
C MET A 1 21.57 -3.35 -13.97
N LYS A 2 21.44 -4.38 -13.13
CA LYS A 2 20.14 -5.04 -12.90
C LYS A 2 19.23 -4.09 -12.10
N GLN A 3 18.01 -3.88 -12.58
CA GLN A 3 17.00 -3.11 -11.85
C GLN A 3 16.76 -3.73 -10.47
N LYS A 4 16.73 -2.89 -9.44
CA LYS A 4 16.48 -3.31 -8.06
C LYS A 4 15.11 -2.80 -7.63
N TYR A 5 14.49 -3.53 -6.71
CA TYR A 5 13.18 -3.18 -6.17
C TYR A 5 13.22 -3.27 -4.66
N ARG A 6 12.53 -2.35 -4.00
CA ARG A 6 12.22 -2.38 -2.57
C ARG A 6 10.71 -2.56 -2.42
N VAL A 7 10.31 -3.34 -1.43
CA VAL A 7 8.90 -3.66 -1.17
C VAL A 7 8.57 -3.21 0.25
N HIS A 8 7.63 -2.28 0.36
CA HIS A 8 7.25 -1.64 1.62
C HIS A 8 5.89 -2.12 2.08
N ARG A 9 5.78 -2.54 3.34
CA ARG A 9 4.48 -2.81 3.97
C ARG A 9 3.99 -1.54 4.64
N VAL A 10 2.86 -1.03 4.16
CA VAL A 10 2.24 0.19 4.69
C VAL A 10 0.92 -0.17 5.36
N GLU A 11 0.87 -0.03 6.68
CA GLU A 11 -0.38 -0.16 7.43
C GLU A 11 -1.15 1.15 7.33
N VAL A 12 -2.33 1.12 6.71
CA VAL A 12 -3.09 2.33 6.39
C VAL A 12 -4.58 2.04 6.32
N ARG A 13 -5.38 2.87 7.01
CA ARG A 13 -6.84 2.90 6.83
C ARG A 13 -7.15 3.85 5.69
N MET A 14 -7.37 3.30 4.49
CA MET A 14 -7.59 4.07 3.26
C MET A 14 -8.67 5.15 3.35
N SER A 15 -9.66 5.00 4.23
CA SER A 15 -10.72 5.99 4.44
C SER A 15 -10.35 7.18 5.34
N ARG A 16 -9.21 7.14 6.04
CA ARG A 16 -8.83 8.16 7.04
C ARG A 16 -7.38 8.60 6.95
N ASP A 17 -6.50 7.76 6.42
CA ASP A 17 -5.05 7.97 6.46
C ASP A 17 -4.49 8.44 5.11
N GLN A 18 -5.30 9.12 4.27
CA GLN A 18 -4.87 9.59 2.95
C GLN A 18 -3.62 10.48 3.03
N ALA A 19 -3.62 11.49 3.92
CA ALA A 19 -2.48 12.40 4.09
C ALA A 19 -1.21 11.68 4.55
N ARG A 20 -1.34 10.68 5.45
CA ARG A 20 -0.20 9.86 5.88
C ARG A 20 0.36 9.02 4.73
N PHE A 21 -0.52 8.46 3.90
CA PHE A 21 -0.10 7.68 2.74
C PHE A 21 0.59 8.55 1.70
N GLU A 22 0.07 9.76 1.44
CA GLU A 22 0.71 10.74 0.58
C GLU A 22 2.10 11.14 1.07
N GLN A 23 2.25 11.43 2.37
CA GLN A 23 3.56 11.69 2.97
C GLN A 23 4.52 10.51 2.77
N PHE A 24 4.08 9.28 3.05
CA PHE A 24 4.89 8.09 2.81
C PHE A 24 5.38 7.99 1.35
N LEU A 25 4.50 8.28 0.38
CA LEU A 25 4.86 8.24 -1.04
C LEU A 25 5.87 9.33 -1.41
N ASN A 26 5.72 10.54 -0.85
CA ASN A 26 6.62 11.67 -1.09
C ASN A 26 8.00 11.48 -0.47
N ASP A 27 8.12 10.63 0.57
CA ASP A 27 9.38 10.31 1.24
C ASP A 27 10.20 9.21 0.51
N LEU A 28 9.66 8.59 -0.55
CA LEU A 28 10.37 7.57 -1.33
C LEU A 28 11.43 8.20 -2.25
N GLU A 29 12.58 7.55 -2.36
CA GLU A 29 13.70 8.01 -3.21
C GLU A 29 13.55 7.52 -4.66
N GLY A 30 12.85 6.40 -4.86
CA GLY A 30 12.64 5.73 -6.12
C GLY A 30 11.25 5.90 -6.71
N GLU A 31 11.04 5.30 -7.88
CA GLU A 31 9.77 5.34 -8.60
C GLU A 31 8.79 4.30 -8.02
N VAL A 32 7.59 4.73 -7.62
CA VAL A 32 6.52 3.79 -7.24
C VAL A 32 5.96 3.13 -8.48
N VAL A 33 6.13 1.81 -8.59
CA VAL A 33 5.69 1.03 -9.77
C VAL A 33 4.41 0.23 -9.49
N SER A 34 4.04 0.01 -8.23
CA SER A 34 2.80 -0.68 -7.87
C SER A 34 2.38 -0.45 -6.41
N VAL A 35 1.07 -0.51 -6.17
CA VAL A 35 0.45 -0.55 -4.85
C VAL A 35 -0.54 -1.72 -4.82
N ILE A 36 -0.29 -2.72 -3.98
CA ILE A 36 -1.08 -3.97 -3.93
C ILE A 36 -1.70 -4.12 -2.54
N PRO A 37 -3.03 -4.13 -2.39
CA PRO A 37 -3.66 -4.33 -1.09
C PRO A 37 -3.62 -5.80 -0.67
N ASN A 38 -3.25 -6.07 0.57
CA ASN A 38 -3.53 -7.36 1.21
C ASN A 38 -4.95 -7.33 1.77
N VAL A 39 -5.82 -8.19 1.23
CA VAL A 39 -7.24 -8.25 1.60
C VAL A 39 -7.66 -9.66 2.01
N SER A 40 -8.61 -9.74 2.94
CA SER A 40 -9.33 -10.97 3.25
C SER A 40 -10.84 -10.75 3.21
N PRO A 41 -11.64 -11.78 2.90
CA PRO A 41 -13.08 -11.72 3.11
C PRO A 41 -13.39 -11.37 4.57
N SER A 42 -14.41 -10.54 4.79
CA SER A 42 -14.84 -10.14 6.13
C SER A 42 -16.32 -9.77 6.14
N TRP A 43 -16.99 -10.04 7.26
CA TRP A 43 -18.37 -9.59 7.45
C TRP A 43 -18.38 -8.10 7.78
N THR A 44 -19.12 -7.33 7.01
CA THR A 44 -19.33 -5.89 7.21
C THR A 44 -20.80 -5.61 7.49
N PHE A 45 -21.13 -4.38 7.89
CA PHE A 45 -22.52 -3.97 8.15
C PHE A 45 -23.45 -4.15 6.94
N GLY A 46 -22.90 -4.18 5.71
CA GLY A 46 -23.63 -4.42 4.46
C GLY A 46 -23.56 -5.86 3.92
N GLY A 47 -23.07 -6.82 4.72
CA GLY A 47 -22.87 -8.21 4.30
C GLY A 47 -21.41 -8.53 4.00
N MET A 48 -21.17 -9.51 3.11
CA MET A 48 -19.82 -9.94 2.76
C MET A 48 -19.04 -8.83 2.04
N GLY A 49 -17.90 -8.45 2.59
CA GLY A 49 -16.98 -7.47 2.01
C GLY A 49 -15.53 -7.91 2.10
N ALA A 50 -14.63 -7.01 1.73
CA ALA A 50 -13.19 -7.20 1.83
C ALA A 50 -12.62 -6.29 2.93
N ARG A 51 -11.83 -6.86 3.83
CA ARG A 51 -11.04 -6.12 4.80
C ARG A 51 -9.62 -5.97 4.28
N VAL A 52 -9.15 -4.72 4.19
CA VAL A 52 -7.75 -4.40 3.89
C VAL A 52 -6.95 -4.45 5.20
N HIS A 53 -5.82 -5.18 5.20
CA HIS A 53 -4.91 -5.23 6.35
C HIS A 53 -3.77 -4.23 6.21
N TYR A 54 -3.14 -4.20 5.03
CA TYR A 54 -2.04 -3.31 4.69
C TYR A 54 -1.88 -3.23 3.17
N LEU A 55 -1.03 -2.32 2.69
CA LEU A 55 -0.61 -2.22 1.30
C LEU A 55 0.84 -2.67 1.15
N TRP A 56 1.14 -3.36 0.06
CA TRP A 56 2.49 -3.45 -0.46
C TRP A 56 2.71 -2.32 -1.44
N VAL A 57 3.73 -1.49 -1.20
CA VAL A 57 4.19 -0.48 -2.16
C VAL A 57 5.52 -0.94 -2.74
N ILE A 58 5.58 -1.08 -4.06
CA ILE A 58 6.77 -1.51 -4.79
C ILE A 58 7.46 -0.27 -5.33
N GLU A 59 8.68 -0.04 -4.85
CA GLU A 59 9.57 1.05 -5.25
C GLU A 59 10.68 0.48 -6.13
N LYS A 60 10.86 1.03 -7.32
CA LYS A 60 12.01 0.75 -8.17
C LYS A 60 13.15 1.67 -7.77
N ILE A 61 14.29 1.07 -7.44
CA ILE A 61 15.49 1.77 -6.98
C ILE A 61 16.65 1.55 -7.98
N ASN A 62 17.50 2.56 -8.12
CA ASN A 62 18.65 2.56 -9.04
C ASN A 62 19.78 1.62 -8.59
#